data_AF-A0A7K1U6B3-F1
#
_entry.id   AF-A0A7K1U6B3-F1
#
_cell.length_a   1.000
_cell.length_b   1.000
_cell.length_c   1.000
_cell.angle_alpha   90.00
_cell.angle_beta   90.00
_cell.angle_gamma   90.00
#
_symmetry.space_group_name_H-M   'P 1'
#
loop_
_entity.id
_entity.type
_entity.pdbx_description
1 polymer ?
#
loop_
_entity_poly.entity_id
_entity_poly.type
_entity_poly.pdbx_seq_one_letter_code
_entity_poly.pdbx_strand_id
1 'polypeptide(L)' 'MKEIPISLKTNSIINRNGQPPLTPEKLRELSGLDIPDEEAQQIIHSIRLFCKVLYQFTVTTHSKNERQKENFKNTINIAA' A
#
# COMPACT_ATOMS: atom_id res chain seq x y z
N MET A 1 -25.68 -3.27 5.00
CA MET A 1 -24.46 -2.78 4.34
C MET A 1 -23.67 -1.98 5.37
N LYS A 2 -22.47 -2.41 5.78
CA LYS A 2 -21.61 -1.60 6.66
C LYS A 2 -20.62 -0.87 5.77
N GLU A 3 -20.69 0.46 5.76
CA GLU A 3 -19.72 1.32 5.09
C GLU A 3 -18.34 1.09 5.72
N ILE A 4 -17.33 0.82 4.90
CA ILE A 4 -15.94 0.81 5.37
C ILE A 4 -15.51 2.27 5.40
N PRO A 5 -15.29 2.89 6.57
CA PRO A 5 -14.82 4.27 6.61
C PRO A 5 -13.39 4.29 6.07
N ILE A 6 -13.19 4.88 4.89
CA ILE A 6 -11.86 5.18 4.34
C ILE A 6 -11.30 6.41 5.08
N SER A 7 -11.13 6.28 6.39
CA SER A 7 -10.23 7.14 7.16
C SER A 7 -9.03 6.28 7.55
N LEU A 8 -8.28 5.86 6.53
CA LEU A 8 -6.97 5.28 6.75
C LEU A 8 -6.01 6.44 7.02
N LYS A 9 -5.76 6.71 8.32
CA LYS A 9 -4.59 7.47 8.78
C LYS A 9 -3.38 6.97 8.00
N THR A 10 -2.95 7.74 6.99
CA THR A 10 -1.91 7.36 6.03
C THR A 10 -0.53 7.14 6.64
N ASN A 11 -0.39 7.35 7.96
CA ASN A 11 0.81 7.02 8.71
C ASN A 11 0.93 5.54 9.08
N SER A 12 -0.11 4.70 8.94
CA SER A 12 -0.07 3.30 9.42
C SER A 12 -0.05 2.22 8.32
N ILE A 13 -0.13 2.56 7.04
CA ILE A 13 -0.36 1.54 5.99
C ILE A 13 0.86 0.64 5.78
N ILE A 14 2.07 1.15 6.00
CA ILE A 14 3.32 0.37 5.92
C ILE A 14 3.58 -0.39 7.22
N ASN A 15 2.84 -0.08 8.29
CA ASN A 15 3.03 -0.64 9.62
C ASN A 15 1.80 -1.40 10.10
N ARG A 16 1.43 -2.45 9.35
CA ARG A 16 0.26 -3.28 9.69
C ARG A 16 0.44 -4.15 10.93
N ASN A 17 1.67 -4.41 11.38
CA ASN A 17 1.94 -5.42 12.40
C ASN A 17 2.45 -4.82 13.73
N GLY A 18 2.21 -3.52 13.98
CA GLY A 18 2.73 -2.86 15.18
C GLY A 18 4.25 -2.79 15.24
N GLN A 19 4.93 -3.00 14.12
CA GLN A 19 6.38 -2.83 14.06
C GLN A 19 6.74 -1.34 14.17
N PRO A 20 7.95 -1.00 14.62
CA PRO A 20 8.43 0.38 14.54
C PRO A 20 8.62 0.79 13.07
N PRO A 21 8.48 2.09 12.74
CA PRO A 21 8.79 2.57 11.39
C PRO A 21 10.27 2.32 11.05
N LEU A 22 10.60 2.23 9.76
CA LEU A 22 11.99 2.13 9.30
C LEU A 22 12.77 3.37 9.76
N THR A 23 13.86 3.16 10.50
CA THR A 23 14.77 4.21 10.97
C THR A 23 16.02 4.28 10.10
N PRO A 24 16.79 5.40 10.12
CA PRO A 24 18.07 5.50 9.43
C PRO A 24 19.07 4.38 9.81
N GLU A 25 19.16 4.04 11.09
CA GLU A 25 20.04 2.98 11.57
C GLU A 25 19.63 1.63 11.00
N LYS A 26 18.33 1.34 11.01
CA LYS A 26 17.82 0.08 10.45
C LYS A 26 17.98 0.04 8.94
N LEU A 27 17.86 1.17 8.25
CA LEU A 27 18.14 1.27 6.82
C LEU A 27 19.61 0.96 6.53
N ARG A 28 20.55 1.51 7.30
CA ARG A 28 21.99 1.20 7.17
C ARG A 28 22.29 -0.26 7.44
N GLU A 29 21.71 -0.83 8.50
CA GLU A 29 21.83 -2.25 8.83
C GLU A 29 21.36 -3.16 7.67
N LEU A 30 20.21 -2.83 7.06
CA LEU A 30 19.62 -3.63 5.97
C LEU A 30 20.33 -3.45 4.63
N SER A 31 20.83 -2.25 4.34
CA SER A 31 21.46 -1.93 3.06
C SER A 31 22.96 -2.21 3.04
N GLY A 32 23.61 -2.24 4.21
CA GLY A 32 25.08 -2.29 4.33
C GLY A 32 25.77 -1.01 3.84
N LEU A 33 25.01 0.07 3.60
CA LEU A 33 25.52 1.34 3.11
C LEU A 33 25.82 2.28 4.27
N ASP A 34 26.95 2.97 4.19
CA ASP A 34 27.26 4.09 5.07
C ASP A 34 26.69 5.38 4.47
N ILE A 35 25.45 5.67 4.84
CA ILE A 35 24.69 6.83 4.37
C ILE A 35 24.45 7.82 5.53
N PRO A 36 24.62 9.14 5.32
CA PRO A 36 24.27 10.14 6.30
C PRO A 36 22.78 10.11 6.70
N ASP A 37 22.47 10.58 7.90
CA ASP A 37 21.10 10.60 8.42
C ASP A 37 20.12 11.36 7.51
N GLU A 38 20.56 12.49 6.95
CA GLU A 38 19.73 13.29 6.04
C GLU A 38 19.34 12.51 4.78
N GLU A 39 20.32 11.84 4.16
CA GLU A 39 20.09 11.02 2.97
C GLU A 39 19.24 9.79 3.30
N ALA A 40 19.50 9.14 4.43
CA ALA A 40 18.69 8.03 4.93
C ALA A 40 17.23 8.44 5.14
N GLN A 41 16.97 9.64 5.68
CA GLN A 41 15.62 10.18 5.83
C GLN A 41 14.93 10.41 4.48
N GLN A 42 15.64 10.92 3.48
CA GLN A 42 15.12 11.11 2.13
C GLN A 42 14.78 9.77 1.45
N ILE A 43 15.62 8.76 1.63
CA ILE A 43 15.37 7.39 1.14
C ILE A 43 14.11 6.82 1.82
N ILE A 44 14.02 6.91 3.15
CA ILE A 44 12.84 6.46 3.91
C ILE A 44 11.58 7.17 3.41
N HIS A 45 11.65 8.48 3.17
CA HIS A 45 10.54 9.25 2.62
C HIS A 45 10.11 8.73 1.24
N SER A 46 11.06 8.48 0.35
CA SER A 46 10.82 7.98 -1.01
C SER A 46 10.18 6.60 -1.01
N ILE A 47 10.66 5.69 -0.16
CA ILE A 47 10.06 4.35 0.04
C ILE A 47 8.61 4.50 0.51
N ARG A 48 8.34 5.38 1.48
CA ARG A 48 6.98 5.61 1.98
C ARG A 48 6.03 6.09 0.89
N LEU A 49 6.49 7.03 0.05
CA LEU A 49 5.70 7.55 -1.06
C LEU A 49 5.43 6.46 -2.10
N PHE A 50 6.45 5.68 -2.45
CA PHE A 50 6.32 4.57 -3.39
C PHE A 50 5.32 3.51 -2.91
N CYS A 51 5.41 3.09 -1.65
CA CYS A 51 4.45 2.16 -1.05
C CYS A 51 3.01 2.70 -1.08
N LYS A 52 2.82 4.01 -0.86
CA LYS A 52 1.50 4.66 -0.95
C LYS A 52 0.93 4.57 -2.37
N VAL A 53 1.76 4.84 -3.38
CA VAL A 53 1.35 4.74 -4.80
C VAL A 53 1.02 3.29 -5.17
N LEU A 54 1.86 2.33 -4.79
CA LEU A 54 1.59 0.90 -5.02
C LEU A 54 0.28 0.44 -4.37
N TYR A 55 0.02 0.85 -3.13
CA TYR A 55 -1.22 0.51 -2.45
C TYR A 55 -2.44 1.10 -3.18
N GLN A 56 -2.38 2.35 -3.61
CA GLN A 56 -3.46 2.96 -4.39
C GLN A 56 -3.69 2.24 -5.72
N PHE A 57 -2.61 1.87 -6.41
CA PHE A 57 -2.70 1.13 -7.66
C PHE A 57 -3.35 -0.25 -7.49
N THR A 58 -2.89 -1.01 -6.48
CA THR A 58 -3.42 -2.35 -6.19
C THR A 58 -4.88 -2.33 -5.73
N VAL A 59 -5.27 -1.38 -4.88
CA VAL A 59 -6.69 -1.22 -4.47
C VAL A 59 -7.57 -0.87 -5.68
N THR A 60 -7.08 0.02 -6.56
CA THR A 60 -7.84 0.44 -7.74
C THR A 60 -8.01 -0.69 -8.76
N THR A 61 -6.96 -1.47 -9.00
CA THR A 61 -6.99 -2.60 -9.94
C THR A 61 -7.83 -3.76 -9.42
N HIS A 62 -7.72 -4.10 -8.12
CA HIS A 62 -8.56 -5.14 -7.52
C HIS A 62 -10.04 -4.77 -7.56
N SER A 63 -10.39 -3.51 -7.32
CA SER A 63 -11.78 -3.02 -7.39
C SER A 63 -12.38 -3.07 -8.80
N LYS A 64 -11.55 -2.96 -9.85
CA LYS A 64 -11.98 -3.06 -11.25
C LYS A 64 -12.22 -4.51 -11.66
N ASN A 65 -11.36 -5.43 -11.21
CA ASN A 65 -11.47 -6.85 -11.55
C ASN A 65 -12.70 -7.51 -10.91
N GLU A 66 -13.06 -7.15 -9.68
CA GLU A 66 -14.27 -7.68 -9.03
C GLU A 66 -15.55 -7.21 -9.72
N ARG A 67 -15.62 -5.93 -10.15
CA ARG A 67 -16.76 -5.43 -10.93
C ARG A 67 -16.93 -6.15 -12.27
N GLN A 68 -15.83 -6.47 -12.96
CA GLN A 68 -15.91 -7.21 -14.22
C GLN A 68 -16.40 -8.65 -14.03
N LYS A 69 -15.98 -9.33 -12.94
CA LYS A 69 -16.48 -10.67 -12.59
C LYS A 69 -17.97 -10.67 -12.24
N GLU A 70 -18.44 -9.67 -11.49
CA GLU A 70 -19.87 -9.54 -11.18
C GLU A 70 -20.70 -9.27 -12.43
N ASN A 71 -20.25 -8.37 -13.30
CA ASN A 71 -20.93 -8.09 -14.56
C ASN A 71 -21.02 -9.35 -15.44
N PHE A 72 -19.94 -10.13 -15.56
CA PHE A 72 -19.95 -11.37 -16.34
C PHE A 72 -20.91 -12.43 -15.78
N LYS A 73 -20.96 -12.61 -14.45
CA LYS A 73 -21.92 -13.52 -13.81
C LYS A 73 -23.37 -13.10 -14.06
N ASN A 74 -23.65 -11.80 -13.99
CA ASN A 74 -24.99 -11.27 -14.25
C ASN A 74 -25.40 -11.47 -15.71
N THR A 75 -24.49 -11.30 -16.67
CA THR A 75 -24.80 -11.54 -18.10
C THR A 75 -25.13 -13.00 -18.38
N ILE A 76 -24.42 -13.96 -17.75
CA ILE A 76 -24.70 -15.39 -17.92
C ILE A 76 -26.08 -15.75 -17.36
N ASN A 77 -26.46 -15.21 -16.20
CA ASN A 77 -27.76 -15.49 -15.58
C ASN A 77 -28.97 -14.90 -16.32
N ILE A 78 -28.78 -13.92 -17.21
CA ILE A 78 -29.86 -13.32 -18.01
C ILE A 78 -30.05 -14.08 -19.34
N ALA A 79 -29.03 -14.81 -19.79
CA ALA A 79 -29.03 -15.54 -21.06
C ALA A 79 -29.44 -17.02 -20.95
N ALA A 80 -29.69 -17.51 -19.73
CA ALA A 80 -30.20 -18.86 -19.42
C ALA A 80 -31.68 -18.81 -19.04
#